data_AF-A0A534MYH8-F1
#
_entry.id   AF-A0A534MYH8-F1
#
_cell.length_a   1.000
_cell.length_b   1.000
_cell.length_c   1.000
_cell.angle_alpha   90.00
_cell.angle_beta   90.00
_cell.angle_gamma   90.00
#
_symmetry.space_group_name_H-M   'P 1'
#
loop_
_entity.id
_entity.type
_entity.pdbx_description
1 polymer ?
#
loop_
_entity_poly.entity_id
_entity_poly.type
_entity_poly.pdbx_seq_one_letter_code
_entity_poly.pdbx_strand_id
1 'polypeptide(L)'
;MEQPPAPPASGPTVPKLSTTVLLAMGAIGTIVLVAIFAYILLVARLRLDEQLWWTGLASMIFALGFYMMFAATHDRMIARPLAGGFFVVGAGSFYGSIFAGNSSDFAKLMYLILLSILVMIVLGAIFVMARDAEKDAIRRAQRKYIP
;
A
#
# COMPACT_ATOMS: atom_id res chain seq x y z
N MET A 1 -33.55 14.19 44.77
CA MET A 1 -32.08 14.19 44.64
C MET A 1 -31.77 13.23 43.51
N GLU A 2 -31.46 13.72 42.31
CA GLU A 2 -31.12 12.87 41.16
C GLU A 2 -29.77 12.19 41.39
N GLN A 3 -29.75 10.88 41.21
CA GLN A 3 -28.57 10.05 41.36
C GLN A 3 -27.60 10.33 40.20
N PRO A 4 -26.30 10.59 40.45
CA PRO A 4 -25.35 10.82 39.37
C PRO A 4 -25.28 9.58 38.47
N PRO A 5 -25.22 9.73 37.13
CA PRO A 5 -25.11 8.60 36.22
C PRO A 5 -23.85 7.81 36.51
N ALA A 6 -23.99 6.49 36.65
CA ALA A 6 -22.88 5.59 36.92
C ALA A 6 -21.82 5.68 35.81
N PRO A 7 -20.52 5.52 36.13
CA PRO A 7 -19.45 5.55 35.14
C PRO A 7 -19.69 4.50 34.05
N PRO A 8 -19.41 4.81 32.77
CA PRO A 8 -19.55 3.83 31.69
C PRO A 8 -18.63 2.63 31.97
N ALA A 9 -19.17 1.43 31.78
CA ALA A 9 -18.42 0.19 31.95
C ALA A 9 -17.15 0.22 31.09
N SER A 10 -16.00 0.00 31.72
CA SER A 10 -14.73 -0.18 31.03
C SER A 10 -14.89 -1.35 30.06
N GLY A 11 -14.99 -1.04 28.77
CA GLY A 11 -15.06 -2.04 27.70
C GLY A 11 -13.84 -2.98 27.74
N PRO A 12 -13.91 -4.12 27.04
CA PRO A 12 -12.87 -5.14 27.09
C PRO A 12 -11.50 -4.54 26.77
N THR A 13 -10.59 -4.60 27.75
CA THR A 13 -9.20 -4.17 27.59
C THR A 13 -8.49 -5.14 26.66
N VAL A 14 -8.40 -4.79 25.38
CA VAL A 14 -7.57 -5.52 24.42
C VAL A 14 -6.13 -5.51 24.96
N PRO A 15 -5.50 -6.68 25.18
CA PRO A 15 -4.13 -6.73 25.68
C PRO A 15 -3.20 -6.01 24.72
N LYS A 16 -2.44 -5.03 25.22
CA LYS A 16 -1.43 -4.33 24.41
C LYS A 16 -0.33 -5.33 24.05
N LEU A 17 -0.13 -5.59 22.75
CA LEU A 17 0.98 -6.41 22.27
C LEU A 17 2.31 -5.81 22.74
N SER A 18 3.23 -6.65 23.23
CA SER A 18 4.57 -6.20 23.58
C SER A 18 5.31 -5.67 22.34
N THR A 19 6.04 -4.57 22.49
CA THR A 19 6.85 -3.95 21.42
C THR A 19 7.81 -4.95 20.79
N THR A 20 8.36 -5.88 21.58
CA THR A 20 9.23 -6.95 21.08
C THR A 20 8.50 -7.87 20.10
N VAL A 21 7.23 -8.20 20.38
CA VAL A 21 6.41 -9.05 19.50
C VAL A 21 6.06 -8.31 18.22
N LEU A 22 5.70 -7.02 18.32
CA LEU A 22 5.45 -6.17 17.14
C LEU A 22 6.68 -6.07 16.24
N LEU A 23 7.87 -5.90 16.82
CA LEU A 23 9.12 -5.84 16.07
C LEU A 23 9.45 -7.18 15.41
N ALA A 24 9.27 -8.29 16.13
CA ALA A 24 9.46 -9.63 15.56
C ALA A 24 8.50 -9.90 14.39
N MET A 25 7.21 -9.54 14.53
CA MET A 25 6.23 -9.67 13.44
C MET A 25 6.60 -8.81 12.22
N GLY A 26 7.03 -7.56 12.45
CA GLY A 26 7.50 -6.68 11.38
C GLY A 26 8.74 -7.23 10.67
N ALA A 27 9.70 -7.78 11.41
CA ALA A 27 10.90 -8.39 10.87
C ALA A 27 10.56 -9.63 10.01
N ILE A 28 9.69 -10.52 10.52
CA ILE A 28 9.24 -11.70 9.77
C ILE A 28 8.52 -11.27 8.48
N GLY A 29 7.61 -10.30 8.56
CA GLY A 29 6.92 -9.78 7.37
C GLY A 29 7.88 -9.21 6.33
N THR A 30 8.90 -8.48 6.77
CA THR A 30 9.93 -7.93 5.89
C THR A 30 10.78 -9.04 5.24
N ILE A 31 11.17 -10.07 6.00
CA ILE A 31 11.93 -11.21 5.48
C ILE A 31 11.11 -11.96 4.43
N VAL A 32 9.83 -12.20 4.68
CA VAL A 32 8.93 -12.86 3.73
C VAL A 32 8.80 -12.05 2.44
N LEU A 33 8.61 -10.74 2.54
CA LEU A 33 8.58 -9.84 1.38
C LEU A 33 9.88 -9.96 0.57
N VAL A 34 11.03 -9.79 1.22
CA VAL A 34 12.35 -9.88 0.57
C VAL A 34 12.54 -11.24 -0.08
N ALA A 35 12.16 -12.33 0.59
CA ALA A 35 12.28 -13.68 0.05
C ALA A 35 11.45 -13.89 -1.22
N ILE A 36 10.21 -13.36 -1.25
CA ILE A 36 9.34 -13.44 -2.45
C ILE A 36 9.98 -12.71 -3.63
N PHE A 37 10.42 -11.46 -3.42
CA PHE A 37 11.06 -10.68 -4.50
C PHE A 37 12.39 -11.30 -4.94
N ALA A 38 13.22 -11.74 -4.00
CA ALA A 38 14.47 -12.42 -4.30
C ALA A 38 14.24 -13.72 -5.07
N TYR A 39 13.21 -14.48 -4.72
CA TYR A 39 12.86 -15.70 -5.45
C TYR A 39 12.49 -15.39 -6.90
N ILE A 40 11.61 -14.41 -7.14
CA ILE A 40 11.18 -14.05 -8.50
C ILE A 40 12.36 -13.56 -9.34
N LEU A 41 13.19 -12.68 -8.78
CA LEU A 41 14.24 -12.00 -9.52
C LEU A 41 15.51 -12.84 -9.71
N LEU A 42 15.84 -13.72 -8.76
CA LEU A 42 17.14 -14.40 -8.73
C LEU A 42 17.06 -15.92 -8.85
N VAL A 43 15.93 -16.54 -8.48
CA VAL A 43 15.83 -18.02 -8.36
C VAL A 43 14.93 -18.62 -9.43
N ALA A 44 13.76 -18.02 -9.64
CA ALA A 44 12.84 -18.43 -10.68
C ALA A 44 13.51 -18.16 -12.04
N ARG A 45 13.97 -19.23 -12.70
CA ARG A 45 14.64 -19.21 -14.02
C ARG A 45 13.67 -18.78 -15.14
N LEU A 46 13.13 -17.59 -15.00
CA LEU A 46 12.17 -16.94 -15.88
C LEU A 46 12.93 -16.03 -16.84
N ARG A 47 12.31 -15.75 -17.99
CA ARG A 47 12.82 -14.69 -18.86
C ARG A 47 12.63 -13.33 -18.21
N LEU A 48 13.45 -12.34 -18.57
CA LEU A 48 13.44 -11.03 -17.93
C LEU A 48 12.06 -10.33 -18.03
N ASP A 49 11.35 -10.51 -19.15
CA ASP A 49 9.97 -10.04 -19.32
C ASP A 49 8.99 -10.68 -18.34
N GLU A 50 9.09 -12.00 -18.15
CA GLU A 50 8.27 -12.74 -17.19
C GLU A 50 8.63 -12.40 -15.74
N GLN A 51 9.92 -12.24 -15.42
CA GLN A 51 10.38 -11.82 -14.10
C GLN A 51 9.78 -10.47 -13.69
N LEU A 52 9.83 -9.49 -14.61
CA LEU A 52 9.26 -8.17 -14.40
C LEU A 52 7.72 -8.23 -14.29
N TRP A 53 7.07 -9.08 -15.07
CA TRP A 53 5.63 -9.30 -14.96
C TRP A 53 5.23 -9.83 -13.58
N TRP A 54 5.89 -10.88 -13.09
CA TRP A 54 5.62 -11.48 -11.77
C TRP A 54 5.98 -10.54 -10.62
N THR A 55 7.07 -9.78 -10.75
CA THR A 55 7.43 -8.73 -9.80
C THR A 55 6.34 -7.65 -9.75
N GLY A 56 5.83 -7.24 -10.91
CA GLY A 56 4.72 -6.30 -11.03
C GLY A 56 3.46 -6.78 -10.32
N LEU A 57 3.08 -8.03 -10.57
CA LEU A 57 1.91 -8.66 -9.98
C LEU A 57 2.03 -8.80 -8.45
N ALA A 58 3.14 -9.34 -7.96
CA ALA A 58 3.38 -9.50 -6.53
C ALA A 58 3.33 -8.14 -5.82
N SER A 59 3.96 -7.14 -6.41
CA SER A 59 3.96 -5.77 -5.88
C SER A 59 2.55 -5.18 -5.85
N MET A 60 1.71 -5.39 -6.87
CA MET A 60 0.31 -4.93 -6.83
C MET A 60 -0.53 -5.62 -5.76
N ILE A 61 -0.30 -6.92 -5.52
CA ILE A 61 -0.99 -7.65 -4.45
C ILE A 61 -0.61 -7.06 -3.09
N PHE A 62 0.67 -6.77 -2.85
CA PHE A 62 1.10 -6.11 -1.63
C PHE A 62 0.58 -4.68 -1.51
N ALA A 63 0.58 -3.91 -2.60
CA ALA A 63 0.01 -2.57 -2.63
C ALA A 63 -1.48 -2.59 -2.22
N LEU A 64 -2.24 -3.54 -2.76
CA LEU A 64 -3.65 -3.75 -2.39
C LEU A 64 -3.79 -4.18 -0.92
N GLY A 65 -2.96 -5.10 -0.44
CA GLY A 65 -2.97 -5.54 0.95
C GLY A 65 -2.71 -4.40 1.93
N PHE A 66 -1.68 -3.57 1.67
CA PHE A 66 -1.39 -2.38 2.48
C PHE A 66 -2.47 -1.30 2.33
N TYR A 67 -3.08 -1.16 1.16
CA TYR A 67 -4.21 -0.26 0.98
C TYR A 67 -5.44 -0.71 1.79
N MET A 68 -5.75 -2.01 1.80
CA MET A 68 -6.83 -2.57 2.63
C MET A 68 -6.52 -2.40 4.12
N MET A 69 -5.26 -2.60 4.53
CA MET A 69 -4.82 -2.33 5.90
C MET A 69 -4.99 -0.85 6.26
N PHE A 70 -4.64 0.06 5.35
CA PHE A 70 -4.88 1.49 5.51
C PHE A 70 -6.37 1.79 5.66
N ALA A 71 -7.22 1.20 4.82
CA ALA A 71 -8.67 1.38 4.89
C ALA A 71 -9.28 0.86 6.21
N ALA A 72 -8.77 -0.27 6.72
CA ALA A 72 -9.25 -0.87 7.96
C ALA A 72 -8.78 -0.14 9.22
N THR A 73 -7.51 0.29 9.25
CA THR A 73 -6.87 0.82 10.48
C THR A 73 -6.73 2.33 10.49
N HIS A 74 -6.95 2.99 9.34
CA HIS A 74 -6.66 4.42 9.13
C HIS A 74 -5.20 4.81 9.43
N ASP A 75 -4.26 3.85 9.45
CA ASP A 75 -2.85 4.10 9.69
C ASP A 75 -2.20 4.79 8.47
N ARG A 76 -2.15 6.12 8.55
CA ARG A 76 -1.56 6.99 7.52
C ARG A 76 -0.03 6.96 7.50
N MET A 77 0.61 6.49 8.58
CA MET A 77 2.05 6.63 8.77
C MET A 77 2.83 5.49 8.11
N ILE A 78 2.27 4.28 8.10
CA ILE A 78 2.96 3.09 7.58
C ILE A 78 2.22 2.49 6.38
N ALA A 79 0.92 2.22 6.51
CA ALA A 79 0.18 1.49 5.47
C ALA A 79 0.03 2.30 4.17
N ARG A 80 -0.22 3.60 4.26
CA ARG A 80 -0.33 4.48 3.08
C ARG A 80 0.97 4.60 2.26
N PRO A 81 2.15 4.92 2.85
CA PRO A 81 3.38 4.98 2.07
C PRO A 81 3.82 3.61 1.54
N LEU A 82 3.59 2.52 2.27
CA LEU A 82 3.88 1.18 1.76
C LEU A 82 2.99 0.81 0.56
N ALA A 83 1.68 1.07 0.63
CA ALA A 83 0.77 0.85 -0.49
C ALA A 83 1.22 1.63 -1.74
N GLY A 84 1.60 2.91 -1.57
CA GLY A 84 2.13 3.73 -2.66
C GLY A 84 3.47 3.23 -3.20
N GLY A 85 4.40 2.84 -2.33
CA GLY A 85 5.71 2.31 -2.72
C GLY A 85 5.57 1.03 -3.55
N PHE A 86 4.79 0.06 -3.07
CA PHE A 86 4.50 -1.16 -3.82
C PHE A 86 3.71 -0.89 -5.11
N PHE A 87 2.86 0.13 -5.15
CA PHE A 87 2.20 0.53 -6.38
C PHE A 87 3.21 1.03 -7.43
N VAL A 88 4.15 1.88 -7.04
CA VAL A 88 5.19 2.41 -7.95
C VAL A 88 6.10 1.29 -8.46
N VAL A 89 6.55 0.39 -7.58
CA VAL A 89 7.35 -0.78 -7.97
C VAL A 89 6.57 -1.66 -8.94
N GLY A 90 5.28 -1.89 -8.69
CA GLY A 90 4.47 -2.73 -9.56
C GLY A 90 4.24 -2.11 -10.94
N ALA A 91 3.91 -0.82 -10.99
CA ALA A 91 3.74 -0.09 -12.25
C ALA A 91 5.03 -0.07 -13.07
N GLY A 92 6.16 0.26 -12.44
CA GLY A 92 7.48 0.26 -13.09
C GLY A 92 7.86 -1.11 -13.64
N SER A 93 7.56 -2.18 -12.89
CA SER A 93 7.83 -3.55 -13.33
C SER A 93 6.96 -3.95 -14.53
N PHE A 94 5.68 -3.58 -14.55
CA PHE A 94 4.84 -3.83 -15.73
C PHE A 94 5.33 -3.07 -16.96
N TYR A 95 5.67 -1.78 -16.84
CA TYR A 95 6.28 -1.03 -17.93
C TYR A 95 7.55 -1.72 -18.44
N GLY A 96 8.44 -2.13 -17.53
CA GLY A 96 9.65 -2.87 -17.86
C GLY A 96 9.35 -4.18 -18.62
N SER A 97 8.35 -4.95 -18.17
CA SER A 97 7.97 -6.21 -18.82
C SER A 97 7.52 -6.02 -20.27
N ILE A 98 6.82 -4.92 -20.57
CA ILE A 98 6.34 -4.61 -21.93
C ILE A 98 7.52 -4.35 -22.87
N PHE A 99 8.54 -3.63 -22.40
CA PHE A 99 9.71 -3.31 -23.22
C PHE A 99 10.70 -4.46 -23.35
N ALA A 100 10.87 -5.26 -22.30
CA ALA A 100 11.71 -6.45 -22.31
C ALA A 100 11.13 -7.60 -23.14
N GLY A 101 9.81 -7.61 -23.33
CA GLY A 101 9.12 -8.64 -24.10
C GLY A 101 9.34 -8.53 -25.61
N ASN A 102 9.18 -9.66 -26.30
CA ASN A 102 9.33 -9.77 -27.75
C ASN A 102 7.98 -9.64 -28.50
N SER A 103 7.01 -8.94 -27.92
CA SER A 103 5.71 -8.67 -28.51
C SER A 103 5.81 -7.66 -29.66
N SER A 104 4.80 -7.64 -30.54
CA SER A 104 4.72 -6.67 -31.63
C SER A 104 4.56 -5.24 -31.10
N ASP A 105 5.01 -4.25 -31.88
CA ASP A 105 4.92 -2.83 -31.50
C ASP A 105 3.48 -2.40 -31.24
N PHE A 106 2.53 -2.91 -32.02
CA PHE A 106 1.10 -2.68 -31.81
C PHE A 106 0.64 -3.20 -30.44
N ALA A 107 1.04 -4.42 -30.05
CA ALA A 107 0.69 -5.00 -28.77
C ALA A 107 1.32 -4.19 -27.61
N LYS A 108 2.60 -3.81 -27.74
CA LYS A 108 3.28 -2.95 -26.74
C LYS A 108 2.53 -1.64 -26.55
N LEU A 109 2.14 -0.98 -27.65
CA LEU A 109 1.40 0.29 -27.61
C LEU A 109 0.05 0.11 -26.90
N MET A 110 -0.68 -0.96 -27.20
CA MET A 110 -1.96 -1.26 -26.53
C MET A 110 -1.77 -1.48 -25.02
N TYR A 111 -0.77 -2.27 -24.60
CA TYR A 111 -0.47 -2.49 -23.19
C TYR A 111 -0.02 -1.22 -22.48
N LEU A 112 0.76 -0.36 -23.15
CA LEU A 112 1.17 0.93 -22.60
C LEU A 112 -0.02 1.85 -22.36
N ILE A 113 -0.97 1.92 -23.30
CA ILE A 113 -2.19 2.72 -23.13
C ILE A 113 -2.99 2.21 -21.94
N LEU A 114 -3.25 0.90 -21.89
CA LEU A 114 -4.02 0.29 -20.79
C LEU A 114 -3.36 0.54 -19.43
N LEU A 115 -2.04 0.32 -19.34
CA LEU A 115 -1.28 0.53 -18.11
C LEU A 115 -1.26 2.01 -17.70
N SER A 116 -1.12 2.93 -18.66
CA SER A 116 -1.11 4.36 -18.38
C SER A 116 -2.47 4.86 -17.87
N ILE A 117 -3.57 4.38 -18.44
CA ILE A 117 -4.93 4.68 -17.96
C ILE A 117 -5.08 4.18 -16.51
N LEU A 118 -4.67 2.94 -16.22
CA LEU A 118 -4.71 2.39 -14.87
C LEU A 118 -3.90 3.25 -13.88
N VAL A 119 -2.67 3.62 -14.25
CA VAL A 119 -1.80 4.44 -13.41
C VAL A 119 -2.42 5.82 -13.15
N MET A 120 -2.99 6.44 -14.17
CA MET A 120 -3.66 7.75 -14.03
C MET A 120 -4.87 7.69 -13.09
N ILE A 121 -5.68 6.62 -13.16
CA ILE A 121 -6.81 6.42 -12.26
C ILE A 121 -6.32 6.32 -10.81
N VAL A 122 -5.30 5.51 -10.56
CA VAL A 122 -4.76 5.31 -9.20
C VAL A 122 -4.11 6.58 -8.66
N LEU A 123 -3.30 7.28 -9.46
CA LEU A 123 -2.71 8.55 -9.07
C LEU A 123 -3.77 9.62 -8.80
N GLY A 124 -4.83 9.66 -9.62
CA GLY A 124 -5.98 10.53 -9.39
C GLY A 124 -6.65 10.25 -8.04
N ALA A 125 -6.89 8.98 -7.72
CA ALA A 125 -7.46 8.59 -6.43
C ALA A 125 -6.54 8.97 -5.25
N ILE A 126 -5.23 8.72 -5.36
CA ILE A 126 -4.24 9.10 -4.34
C ILE A 126 -4.21 10.61 -4.15
N PHE A 127 -4.25 11.38 -5.24
CA PHE A 127 -4.24 12.84 -5.21
C PHE A 127 -5.48 13.39 -4.48
N VAL A 128 -6.67 12.88 -4.80
CA VAL A 128 -7.91 13.28 -4.11
C VAL A 128 -7.82 12.94 -2.62
N MET A 129 -7.41 11.73 -2.27
CA MET A 129 -7.24 11.32 -0.86
C MET A 129 -6.19 12.17 -0.12
N ALA A 130 -5.11 12.55 -0.79
CA ALA A 130 -4.08 13.42 -0.22
C ALA A 130 -4.63 14.82 0.06
N ARG A 131 -5.40 15.38 -0.88
CA ARG A 131 -6.07 16.69 -0.71
C ARG A 131 -7.08 16.70 0.42
N ASP A 132 -7.88 15.65 0.55
CA ASP A 132 -8.85 15.56 1.64
C ASP A 132 -8.14 15.42 3.00
N ALA A 133 -7.04 14.67 3.06
CA ALA A 133 -6.22 14.56 4.25
C ALA A 133 -5.59 15.90 4.68
N GLU A 134 -5.16 16.74 3.72
CA GLU A 134 -4.66 18.10 4.00
C GLU A 134 -5.74 18.99 4.60
N LYS A 135 -6.95 19.00 4.00
CA LYS A 135 -8.08 19.78 4.51
C LYS A 135 -8.45 19.39 5.94
N ASP A 136 -8.44 18.11 6.25
CA ASP A 136 -8.71 17.61 7.60
C ASP A 136 -7.62 18.01 8.61
N ALA A 137 -6.34 17.99 8.19
CA ALA A 137 -5.24 18.44 9.03
C ALA A 137 -5.37 19.93 9.36
N ILE A 138 -5.72 20.77 8.38
CA ILE A 138 -5.96 22.20 8.57
C ILE A 138 -7.13 22.45 9.53
N ARG A 139 -8.25 21.73 9.38
CA ARG A 139 -9.41 21.82 10.29
C ARG A 139 -9.05 21.44 11.73
N ARG A 140 -8.26 20.40 11.92
CA ARG A 140 -7.78 19.98 13.26
C ARG A 140 -6.82 21.00 13.86
N ALA A 141 -5.92 21.57 13.06
CA ALA A 141 -5.04 22.63 13.50
C ALA A 141 -5.84 23.86 13.93
N GLN A 142 -6.82 24.31 13.13
CA GLN A 142 -7.68 25.45 13.48
C GLN A 142 -8.48 25.25 14.76
N ARG A 143 -9.07 24.05 14.99
CA ARG A 143 -9.76 23.71 16.25
C ARG A 143 -8.85 23.68 17.47
N LYS A 144 -7.53 23.57 17.30
CA LYS A 144 -6.56 23.64 18.41
C LYS A 144 -6.27 25.09 18.82
N TYR A 145 -6.50 26.06 17.93
CA TYR A 145 -6.23 27.48 18.17
C TYR A 145 -7.47 28.31 18.48
N ILE A 146 -8.67 27.80 18.22
CA ILE A 146 -9.94 28.46 18.58
C ILE A 146 -10.63 27.57 19.63
N PRO A 147 -10.73 28.02 20.91
CA PRO A 147 -11.40 27.29 21.98
C PRO A 147 -12.91 27.11 21.75
#